data_AF-A0A120K1E6-F1
#
_entry.id   AF-A0A120K1E6-F1
#
_cell.length_a   1.000
_cell.length_b   1.000
_cell.length_c   1.000
_cell.angle_alpha   90.00
_cell.angle_beta   90.00
_cell.angle_gamma   90.00
#
_symmetry.space_group_name_H-M   'P 1'
#
loop_
_entity.id
_entity.type
_entity.pdbx_description
1 polymer ?
#
loop_
_entity_poly.entity_id
_entity_poly.type
_entity_poly.pdbx_seq_one_letter_code
_entity_poly.pdbx_strand_id
1 'polypeptide(L)'
;MRPTSATLFHESHVKLLLRPWDKHSDRIFYGYSKSGNKRVSLSTKDGNKNMYKGTRSSGIGRHTKLGGYKINWDKVRTYVTPSQINTDLKPLLSHNLPELKHDFSGYEKGPLDTKLYLDKLRQFIKHGKVPSSANDTKVYRESA
;
A
#
# COMPACT_ATOMS: atom_id res chain seq x y z
N MET A 1 -2.92 -1.79 49.12
CA MET A 1 -2.11 -2.96 48.69
C MET A 1 -2.92 -4.21 48.94
N ARG A 2 -3.16 -5.06 47.94
CA ARG A 2 -3.78 -6.38 48.18
C ARG A 2 -2.73 -7.26 48.87
N PRO A 3 -3.05 -7.93 49.99
CA PRO A 3 -2.13 -8.87 50.61
C PRO A 3 -1.89 -10.03 49.64
N THR A 4 -0.63 -10.42 49.48
CA THR A 4 -0.26 -11.64 48.76
C THR A 4 -0.84 -12.84 49.51
N SER A 5 -1.65 -13.64 48.82
CA SER A 5 -2.22 -14.87 49.35
C SER A 5 -1.12 -15.83 49.81
N ALA A 6 -1.25 -16.38 51.02
CA ALA A 6 -0.27 -17.24 51.69
C ALA A 6 0.04 -18.57 50.95
N THR A 7 -0.58 -18.81 49.79
CA THR A 7 -0.39 -20.00 48.96
C THR A 7 0.97 -20.06 48.26
N LEU A 8 1.73 -18.95 48.22
CA LEU A 8 3.07 -18.92 47.63
C LEU A 8 4.09 -19.78 48.39
N PHE A 9 3.83 -20.13 49.67
CA PHE A 9 4.73 -20.97 50.46
C PHE A 9 4.72 -22.46 50.04
N HIS A 10 3.71 -22.92 49.30
CA HIS A 10 3.61 -24.30 48.81
C HIS A 10 4.09 -24.47 47.36
N GLU A 11 4.47 -23.39 46.67
CA GLU A 11 4.94 -23.47 45.30
C GLU A 11 6.43 -23.81 45.25
N SER A 12 6.82 -24.68 44.31
CA SER A 12 8.23 -25.02 44.13
C SER A 12 9.03 -23.78 43.73
N HIS A 13 10.27 -23.66 44.23
CA HIS A 13 11.15 -22.52 43.96
C HIS A 13 11.30 -22.19 42.46
N VAL A 14 11.06 -23.16 41.57
CA VAL A 14 11.08 -23.02 40.10
C VAL A 14 9.96 -22.11 39.58
N LYS A 15 8.77 -22.10 40.20
CA LYS A 15 7.64 -21.25 39.78
C LYS A 15 7.84 -19.78 40.10
N LEU A 16 8.70 -19.47 41.06
CA LEU A 16 9.05 -18.10 41.46
C LEU A 16 10.12 -17.48 40.55
N LEU A 17 10.73 -18.25 39.65
CA LEU A 17 11.68 -17.73 38.68
C LEU A 17 10.97 -16.85 37.65
N LEU A 18 11.66 -15.81 37.16
CA LEU A 18 11.19 -14.97 36.04
C LEU A 18 10.76 -15.82 34.84
N ARG A 19 11.49 -16.91 34.61
CA ARG A 19 11.27 -17.89 33.56
C ARG A 19 11.49 -19.28 34.14
N PRO A 20 10.44 -20.09 34.33
CA PRO A 20 10.55 -21.39 35.01
C PRO A 20 11.49 -22.41 34.34
N TRP A 21 11.76 -22.27 33.04
CA TRP A 21 12.66 -23.14 32.28
C TRP A 21 14.14 -22.74 32.34
N ASP A 22 14.46 -21.53 32.83
CA ASP A 22 15.81 -20.96 32.85
C ASP A 22 16.31 -20.86 34.31
N LYS A 23 16.87 -21.96 34.80
CA LYS A 23 17.22 -22.14 36.23
C LYS A 23 18.53 -21.45 36.64
N HIS A 24 19.43 -21.18 35.69
CA HIS A 24 20.80 -20.71 35.97
C HIS A 24 21.05 -19.24 35.60
N SER A 25 20.00 -18.51 35.22
CA SER A 25 20.02 -17.05 34.98
C SER A 25 21.05 -16.60 33.92
N ASP A 26 21.13 -17.31 32.79
CA ASP A 26 22.07 -17.02 31.69
C ASP A 26 21.64 -15.82 30.81
N ARG A 27 20.49 -15.20 31.10
CA ARG A 27 19.86 -14.19 30.23
C ARG A 27 19.44 -12.95 31.00
N ILE A 28 19.46 -11.80 30.31
CA ILE A 28 18.93 -10.54 30.83
C ILE A 28 17.40 -10.60 30.98
N PHE A 29 16.81 -9.73 31.81
CA PHE A 29 15.36 -9.70 32.10
C PHE A 29 14.47 -9.63 30.85
N TYR A 30 14.84 -8.83 29.85
CA TYR A 30 14.16 -8.75 28.55
C TYR A 30 15.15 -8.50 27.42
N GLY A 31 14.86 -9.00 26.22
CA GLY A 31 15.71 -8.84 25.04
C GLY A 31 16.96 -9.74 25.05
N TYR A 32 17.91 -9.41 24.17
CA TYR A 32 19.15 -10.19 23.96
C TYR A 32 20.41 -9.42 24.40
N SER A 33 20.52 -8.14 24.04
CA SER A 33 21.60 -7.25 24.46
C SER A 33 21.03 -5.94 24.99
N LYS A 34 21.68 -5.37 26.01
CA LYS A 34 21.35 -4.03 26.54
C LYS A 34 21.98 -2.90 25.71
N SER A 35 23.00 -3.20 24.91
CA SER A 35 23.75 -2.23 24.12
C SER A 35 23.44 -2.34 22.63
N GLY A 36 23.61 -1.23 21.90
CA GLY A 36 23.38 -1.12 20.47
C GLY A 36 23.66 0.30 19.97
N ASN A 37 23.54 0.52 18.67
CA ASN A 37 23.72 1.86 18.08
C ASN A 37 22.57 2.78 18.50
N LYS A 38 22.90 3.89 19.18
CA LYS A 38 21.94 4.90 19.62
C LYS A 38 21.64 5.96 18.55
N ARG A 39 22.47 6.08 17.51
CA ARG A 39 22.35 7.06 16.42
C ARG A 39 21.43 6.54 15.32
N VAL A 40 20.17 6.33 15.67
CA VAL A 40 19.10 5.93 14.75
C VAL A 40 18.11 7.08 14.60
N SER A 41 17.40 7.14 13.47
CA SER A 41 16.40 8.18 13.25
C SER A 41 15.24 8.02 14.25
N LEU A 42 14.90 9.11 14.96
CA LEU A 42 13.80 9.11 15.91
C LEU A 42 12.46 8.75 15.24
N SER A 43 11.62 7.96 15.89
CA SER A 43 10.25 7.68 15.48
C SER A 43 9.26 8.68 16.08
N THR A 44 7.95 8.46 15.89
CA THR A 44 6.90 9.23 16.58
C THR A 44 6.73 8.84 18.05
N LYS A 45 7.38 7.74 18.50
CA LYS A 45 7.29 7.22 19.88
C LYS A 45 8.47 7.65 20.75
N ASP A 46 9.51 8.20 20.13
CA ASP A 46 10.70 8.67 20.83
C ASP A 46 10.57 10.15 21.18
N GLY A 47 11.38 10.61 22.15
CA GLY A 47 11.45 12.01 22.55
C GLY A 47 10.46 12.41 23.65
N ASN A 48 10.40 13.71 23.94
CA ASN A 48 9.52 14.27 24.97
C ASN A 48 8.14 14.64 24.38
N LYS A 49 7.19 15.00 25.24
CA LYS A 49 5.81 15.41 24.90
C LYS A 49 5.72 16.53 23.84
N ASN A 50 6.75 17.35 23.71
CA ASN A 50 6.78 18.47 22.76
C ASN A 50 7.40 18.09 21.40
N MET A 51 8.02 16.93 21.28
CA MET A 51 8.57 16.46 20.00
C MET A 51 7.42 15.94 19.13
N TYR A 52 7.11 16.69 18.07
CA TYR A 52 6.14 16.26 17.07
C TYR A 52 6.84 16.02 15.73
N LYS A 53 6.88 14.76 15.28
CA LYS A 53 7.51 14.38 14.01
C LYS A 53 6.53 14.35 12.82
N GLY A 54 5.29 13.89 13.06
CA GLY A 54 4.29 13.67 12.02
C GLY A 54 4.54 12.43 11.13
N THR A 55 3.55 12.08 10.30
CA THR A 55 3.56 10.88 9.42
C THR A 55 3.11 11.19 7.98
N ARG A 56 3.19 12.46 7.55
CA ARG A 56 2.74 12.93 6.22
C ARG A 56 1.25 12.70 5.95
N SER A 57 0.43 12.59 6.98
CA SER A 57 -1.01 12.34 6.86
C SER A 57 -1.84 13.62 6.72
N SER A 58 -1.52 14.68 7.48
CA SER A 58 -2.45 15.78 7.78
C SER A 58 -2.01 17.16 7.28
N GLY A 59 -1.77 17.29 5.96
CA GLY A 59 -1.51 18.57 5.27
C GLY A 59 -2.77 19.23 4.68
N ILE A 60 -3.92 19.07 5.34
CA ILE A 60 -5.25 19.26 4.73
C ILE A 60 -5.85 20.63 5.05
N GLY A 61 -5.58 21.17 6.24
CA GLY A 61 -6.20 22.39 6.74
C GLY A 61 -5.17 23.37 7.29
N ARG A 62 -5.58 24.12 8.32
CA ARG A 62 -4.71 25.02 9.07
C ARG A 62 -4.97 24.94 10.57
N HIS A 63 -3.92 25.15 11.35
CA HIS A 63 -4.05 25.42 12.78
C HIS A 63 -4.77 26.77 12.99
N THR A 64 -5.51 26.86 14.08
CA THR A 64 -6.17 28.09 14.53
C THR A 64 -5.32 28.78 15.60
N LYS A 65 -5.57 30.06 15.86
CA LYS A 65 -4.84 30.85 16.85
C LYS A 65 -4.89 30.22 18.26
N LEU A 66 -5.98 29.53 18.60
CA LEU A 66 -6.21 28.91 19.91
C LEU A 66 -5.83 27.42 19.95
N GLY A 67 -5.03 26.92 18.99
CA GLY A 67 -4.53 25.54 18.98
C GLY A 67 -5.47 24.49 18.37
N GLY A 68 -6.72 24.85 18.02
CA GLY A 68 -7.60 23.99 17.23
C GLY A 68 -7.15 23.84 15.76
N TYR A 69 -7.88 23.05 14.98
CA TYR A 69 -7.58 22.81 13.56
C TYR A 69 -8.83 23.00 12.69
N LYS A 70 -8.72 23.75 11.58
CA LYS A 70 -9.79 23.95 10.61
C LYS A 70 -9.44 23.25 9.29
N ILE A 71 -10.27 22.29 8.89
CA ILE A 71 -10.12 21.52 7.65
C ILE A 71 -10.46 22.41 6.45
N ASN A 72 -9.67 22.31 5.38
CA ASN A 72 -10.05 22.81 4.06
C ASN A 72 -10.47 21.60 3.20
N TRP A 73 -11.76 21.51 2.88
CA TRP A 73 -12.32 20.38 2.14
C TRP A 73 -11.79 20.28 0.70
N ASP A 74 -11.39 21.39 0.08
CA ASP A 74 -10.80 21.41 -1.26
C ASP A 74 -9.45 20.68 -1.33
N LYS A 75 -8.78 20.50 -0.19
CA LYS A 75 -7.50 19.77 -0.06
C LYS A 75 -7.66 18.35 0.47
N VAL A 76 -8.89 17.93 0.81
CA VAL A 76 -9.15 16.56 1.27
C VAL A 76 -9.08 15.62 0.07
N ARG A 77 -8.21 14.61 0.16
CA ARG A 77 -8.06 13.60 -0.89
C ARG A 77 -9.29 12.68 -0.90
N THR A 78 -9.92 12.55 -2.07
CA THR A 78 -11.01 11.60 -2.32
C THR A 78 -10.55 10.54 -3.31
N TYR A 79 -10.95 9.28 -3.10
CA TYR A 79 -10.75 8.20 -4.06
C TYR A 79 -12.06 7.94 -4.77
N VAL A 80 -12.19 8.45 -6.00
CA VAL A 80 -13.44 8.37 -6.78
C VAL A 80 -13.58 6.97 -7.37
N THR A 81 -14.62 6.27 -6.96
CA THR A 81 -15.02 4.98 -7.53
C THR A 81 -15.94 5.21 -8.74
N PRO A 82 -15.79 4.49 -9.86
CA PRO A 82 -16.71 4.60 -10.99
C PRO A 82 -18.14 4.23 -10.56
N SER A 83 -19.13 4.97 -11.06
CA SER A 83 -20.55 4.75 -10.71
C SER A 83 -21.09 3.40 -11.21
N GLN A 84 -20.58 2.94 -12.35
CA GLN A 84 -20.87 1.62 -12.92
C GLN A 84 -19.59 0.80 -12.90
N ILE A 85 -19.58 -0.25 -12.08
CA ILE A 85 -18.44 -1.16 -11.94
C ILE A 85 -18.66 -2.36 -12.87
N ASN A 86 -17.72 -2.59 -13.79
CA ASN A 86 -17.69 -3.81 -14.59
C ASN A 86 -17.06 -4.95 -13.76
N THR A 87 -17.89 -5.88 -13.29
CA THR A 87 -17.44 -7.02 -12.48
C THR A 87 -16.77 -8.12 -13.30
N ASP A 88 -16.89 -8.09 -14.63
CA ASP A 88 -16.32 -9.11 -15.52
C ASP A 88 -14.82 -8.89 -15.74
N LEU A 89 -14.34 -7.65 -15.61
CA LEU A 89 -12.92 -7.34 -15.62
C LEU A 89 -12.25 -7.82 -14.32
N LYS A 90 -11.27 -8.72 -14.45
CA LYS A 90 -10.51 -9.30 -13.34
C LYS A 90 -9.06 -8.79 -13.35
N PRO A 91 -8.36 -8.82 -12.21
CA PRO A 91 -6.97 -8.36 -12.13
C PRO A 91 -6.00 -9.22 -12.96
N LEU A 92 -6.38 -10.46 -13.28
CA LEU A 92 -5.58 -11.41 -14.05
C LEU A 92 -6.40 -11.97 -15.21
N LEU A 93 -5.70 -12.33 -16.29
CA LEU A 93 -6.26 -13.01 -17.45
C LEU A 93 -6.01 -14.52 -17.36
N SER A 94 -6.78 -15.30 -18.13
CA SER A 94 -6.53 -16.73 -18.27
C SER A 94 -5.22 -16.97 -19.04
N HIS A 95 -4.42 -17.94 -18.58
CA HIS A 95 -3.20 -18.36 -19.27
C HIS A 95 -3.46 -18.95 -20.67
N ASN A 96 -4.70 -19.33 -20.98
CA ASN A 96 -5.07 -19.85 -22.29
C ASN A 96 -5.10 -18.75 -23.37
N LEU A 97 -5.12 -17.47 -22.98
CA LEU A 97 -5.09 -16.36 -23.92
C LEU A 97 -3.64 -16.04 -24.32
N PRO A 98 -3.35 -15.88 -25.63
CA PRO A 98 -2.06 -15.42 -26.07
C PRO A 98 -1.83 -13.95 -25.70
N GLU A 99 -0.57 -13.57 -25.52
CA GLU A 99 -0.19 -12.17 -25.37
C GLU A 99 -0.33 -11.44 -26.71
N LEU A 100 -1.18 -10.42 -26.77
CA LEU A 100 -1.41 -9.61 -27.97
C LEU A 100 -0.24 -8.64 -28.22
N LYS A 101 0.31 -8.66 -29.44
CA LYS A 101 1.37 -7.75 -29.88
C LYS A 101 0.87 -6.81 -30.97
N HIS A 102 0.91 -5.51 -30.70
CA HIS A 102 0.58 -4.50 -31.71
C HIS A 102 1.77 -4.24 -32.65
N ASP A 103 1.47 -4.08 -33.92
CA ASP A 103 2.41 -3.63 -34.96
C ASP A 103 2.01 -2.24 -35.46
N PHE A 104 2.95 -1.31 -35.44
CA PHE A 104 2.76 0.09 -35.82
C PHE A 104 3.58 0.46 -37.07
N SER A 105 3.80 -0.51 -37.97
CA SER A 105 4.51 -0.28 -39.23
C SER A 105 3.92 0.91 -40.02
N GLY A 106 4.78 1.87 -40.38
CA GLY A 106 4.39 3.10 -41.07
C GLY A 106 4.12 4.32 -40.16
N TYR A 107 4.20 4.16 -38.83
CA TYR A 107 4.08 5.23 -37.85
C TYR A 107 5.36 5.38 -37.03
N GLU A 108 6.09 6.47 -37.22
CA GLU A 108 7.42 6.68 -36.62
C GLU A 108 7.38 6.73 -35.09
N LYS A 109 6.30 7.27 -34.53
CA LYS A 109 6.11 7.43 -33.07
C LYS A 109 5.29 6.30 -32.44
N GLY A 110 5.02 5.24 -33.21
CA GLY A 110 4.23 4.08 -32.78
C GLY A 110 2.85 4.49 -32.23
N PRO A 111 2.46 4.05 -31.01
CA PRO A 111 1.12 4.27 -30.47
C PRO A 111 0.78 5.74 -30.17
N LEU A 112 1.81 6.59 -29.99
CA LEU A 112 1.63 8.01 -29.70
C LEU A 112 1.64 8.88 -30.97
N ASP A 113 1.70 8.28 -32.15
CA ASP A 113 1.71 9.03 -33.40
C ASP A 113 0.35 9.70 -33.67
N THR A 114 0.41 11.00 -33.93
CA THR A 114 -0.75 11.81 -34.31
C THR A 114 -1.40 11.34 -35.60
N LYS A 115 -0.61 10.83 -36.56
CA LYS A 115 -1.13 10.32 -37.83
C LYS A 115 -2.01 9.08 -37.60
N LEU A 116 -1.54 8.14 -36.78
CA LEU A 116 -2.29 6.96 -36.38
C LEU A 116 -3.61 7.34 -35.70
N TYR A 117 -3.58 8.28 -34.76
CA TYR A 117 -4.79 8.76 -34.08
C TYR A 117 -5.81 9.34 -35.07
N LEU A 118 -5.38 10.18 -36.01
CA LEU A 118 -6.26 10.75 -37.03
C LEU A 118 -6.83 9.70 -37.98
N ASP A 119 -6.04 8.69 -38.34
CA ASP A 119 -6.50 7.60 -39.20
C ASP A 119 -7.51 6.70 -38.47
N LYS A 120 -7.30 6.38 -37.19
CA LYS A 120 -8.30 5.69 -36.35
C LYS A 120 -9.57 6.52 -36.20
N LEU A 121 -9.47 7.84 -36.06
CA LEU A 121 -10.62 8.74 -36.00
C LEU A 121 -11.40 8.74 -37.32
N ARG A 122 -10.72 8.77 -38.47
CA ARG A 122 -11.35 8.62 -39.79
C ARG A 122 -12.04 7.27 -39.94
N GLN A 123 -11.41 6.18 -39.49
CA GLN A 123 -12.02 4.83 -39.49
C GLN A 123 -13.29 4.81 -38.63
N PHE A 124 -13.26 5.41 -37.45
CA PHE A 124 -14.42 5.52 -36.57
C PHE A 124 -15.56 6.33 -37.20
N ILE A 125 -15.27 7.44 -37.89
CA ILE A 125 -16.31 8.22 -38.59
C ILE A 125 -16.96 7.40 -39.72
N LYS A 126 -16.16 6.66 -40.48
CA LYS A 126 -16.65 5.89 -41.64
C LYS A 126 -17.42 4.63 -41.24
N HIS A 127 -16.96 3.93 -40.21
CA HIS A 127 -17.43 2.58 -39.89
C HIS A 127 -18.08 2.45 -38.50
N GLY A 128 -17.93 3.45 -37.63
CA GLY A 128 -18.45 3.42 -36.26
C GLY A 128 -17.62 2.55 -35.31
N LYS A 129 -18.28 2.01 -34.27
CA LYS A 129 -17.66 1.14 -33.25
C LYS A 129 -17.54 -0.30 -33.76
N VAL A 130 -16.55 -0.54 -34.60
CA VAL A 130 -16.24 -1.89 -35.11
C VAL A 130 -15.16 -2.55 -34.25
N PRO A 131 -15.35 -3.79 -33.78
CA PRO A 131 -14.31 -4.52 -33.06
C PRO A 131 -13.15 -4.87 -33.99
N SER A 132 -11.93 -4.80 -33.47
CA SER A 132 -10.74 -5.17 -34.23
C SER A 132 -10.57 -6.70 -34.32
N SER A 133 -9.57 -7.15 -35.09
CA SER A 133 -9.18 -8.56 -35.17
C SER A 133 -8.81 -9.17 -33.81
N ALA A 134 -8.36 -8.36 -32.85
CA ALA A 134 -8.09 -8.75 -31.48
C ALA A 134 -9.32 -9.24 -30.68
N ASN A 135 -10.53 -9.10 -31.23
CA ASN A 135 -11.72 -9.70 -30.62
C ASN A 135 -11.72 -11.24 -30.72
N ASP A 136 -10.94 -11.82 -31.65
CA ASP A 136 -10.70 -13.26 -31.66
C ASP A 136 -9.60 -13.64 -30.67
N THR A 137 -9.95 -14.49 -29.71
CA THR A 137 -9.04 -14.98 -28.64
C THR A 137 -7.81 -15.71 -29.15
N LYS A 138 -7.77 -16.16 -30.40
CA LYS A 138 -6.63 -16.87 -30.99
C LYS A 138 -5.58 -15.94 -31.59
N VAL A 139 -5.92 -14.67 -31.81
CA VAL A 139 -5.03 -13.69 -32.45
C VAL A 139 -3.98 -13.22 -31.45
N TYR A 140 -2.71 -13.30 -31.86
CA TYR A 140 -1.56 -12.86 -31.05
C TYR A 140 -0.87 -11.62 -31.60
N ARG A 141 -1.23 -11.15 -32.80
CA ARG A 141 -0.67 -9.94 -33.42
C ARG A 141 -1.76 -9.15 -34.13
N GLU A 142 -1.75 -7.83 -33.93
CA GLU A 142 -2.69 -6.90 -34.55
C GLU A 142 -1.94 -5.72 -35.17
N SER A 143 -2.28 -5.35 -36.40
CA SER A 143 -1.81 -4.11 -37.03
C SER A 143 -2.69 -2.93 -36.60
N ALA A 144 -2.06 -1.86 -36.12
CA ALA A 144 -2.71 -0.61 -35.77
C ALA A 144 -3.09 0.23 -36.99
#